data_AF-X1E942-F1
#
_entry.id   AF-X1E942-F1
#
_cell.length_a   1.000
_cell.length_b   1.000
_cell.length_c   1.000
_cell.angle_alpha   90.00
_cell.angle_beta   90.00
_cell.angle_gamma   90.00
#
_symmetry.space_group_name_H-M   'P 1'
#
loop_
_entity.id
_entity.type
_entity.pdbx_description
1 polymer ?
#
loop_
_entity_poly.entity_id
_entity_poly.type
_entity_poly.pdbx_seq_one_letter_code
_entity_poly.pdbx_strand_id
1 'polypeptide(L)'
;PLTSIYGASELLMKYYGDRFDDRAKALVDIINNGGKRLNTLIEDLIDVSKMESGKLELKKQKENIVEIIKNCLNDMLFLVKERDLSLSFDFQRDIYIEVDKIRIEQVIMNLISNAIKNTPPKGTLSINLKDAQALGKIGYWEFDIDNQKIFWSDQVFKLYKRDPSLGAPTPEEETTYYSPMEAKRLREYVRRTIEYGKGFEYDFEANLPNGRAIQLTALMRPIREKSGRVFKLIGTVQDITARKKAEEEIREAKKFLSNIFNSIQDGISIIDSNFNIISINPVIEKWYS
;
A
#
# COMPACT_ATOMS: atom_id res chain seq x y z
N PRO A 1 19.07 24.77 14.34
CA PRO A 1 18.80 26.07 13.67
C PRO A 1 17.32 26.29 13.33
N LEU A 2 16.65 25.29 12.74
CA LEU A 2 15.27 25.42 12.28
C LEU A 2 14.25 25.61 13.41
N THR A 3 14.36 24.84 14.49
CA THR A 3 13.52 24.95 15.70
C THR A 3 13.58 26.36 16.32
N SER A 4 14.75 27.00 16.23
CA SER A 4 14.97 28.36 16.74
C SER A 4 14.30 29.42 15.86
N ILE A 5 14.35 29.27 14.53
CA ILE A 5 13.69 30.18 13.56
C ILE A 5 12.17 30.03 13.64
N TYR A 6 11.69 28.79 13.68
CA TYR A 6 10.28 28.46 13.87
C TYR A 6 9.75 29.03 15.20
N GLY A 7 10.41 28.71 16.31
CA GLY A 7 10.01 29.20 17.63
C GLY A 7 10.06 30.72 17.75
N ALA A 8 11.07 31.38 17.17
CA ALA A 8 11.12 32.85 17.13
C ALA A 8 9.94 33.44 16.33
N SER A 9 9.54 32.80 15.23
CA SER A 9 8.41 33.27 14.42
C SER A 9 7.05 33.11 15.12
N GLU A 10 6.86 32.01 15.87
CA GLU A 10 5.67 31.83 16.72
C GLU A 10 5.62 32.86 17.84
N LEU A 11 6.75 33.12 18.50
CA LEU A 11 6.84 34.12 19.56
C LEU A 11 6.58 35.54 19.01
N LEU A 12 7.06 35.83 17.79
CA LEU A 12 6.79 37.10 17.11
C LEU A 12 5.28 37.30 16.92
N MET A 13 4.59 36.28 16.40
CA MET A 13 3.14 36.35 16.18
C MET A 13 2.37 36.42 17.51
N LYS A 14 2.80 35.66 18.52
CA LYS A 14 2.15 35.61 19.83
C LYS A 14 2.25 36.92 20.63
N TYR A 15 3.40 37.60 20.59
CA TYR A 15 3.63 38.80 21.40
C TYR A 15 3.44 40.12 20.64
N TYR A 16 3.59 40.10 19.32
CA TYR A 16 3.56 41.32 18.50
C TYR A 16 2.55 41.26 17.35
N GLY A 17 1.81 40.15 17.18
CA GLY A 17 0.85 39.96 16.10
C GLY A 17 -0.22 41.05 16.01
N ASP A 18 -0.68 41.58 17.15
CA ASP A 18 -1.68 42.66 17.17
C ASP A 18 -1.15 44.00 16.63
N ARG A 19 0.17 44.16 16.59
CA ARG A 19 0.85 45.37 16.07
C ARG A 19 1.24 45.25 14.59
N PHE A 20 1.06 44.08 13.99
CA PHE A 20 1.40 43.85 12.60
C PHE A 20 0.25 44.26 11.68
N ASP A 21 0.61 44.92 10.58
CA ASP A 21 -0.28 45.07 9.45
C ASP A 21 -0.46 43.72 8.72
N ASP A 22 -1.44 43.66 7.83
CA ASP A 22 -1.81 42.40 7.17
C ASP A 22 -0.65 41.82 6.32
N ARG A 23 0.23 42.67 5.81
CA ARG A 23 1.41 42.25 5.05
C ARG A 23 2.46 41.62 5.95
N ALA A 24 2.74 42.22 7.11
CA ALA A 24 3.66 41.66 8.09
C ALA A 24 3.15 40.34 8.67
N LYS A 25 1.84 40.23 8.92
CA LYS A 25 1.20 38.96 9.32
C LYS A 25 1.41 37.87 8.27
N ALA A 26 1.12 38.17 7.00
CA ALA A 26 1.31 37.22 5.90
C ALA A 26 2.77 36.74 5.76
N LEU A 27 3.75 37.63 5.95
CA LEU A 27 5.17 37.27 5.88
C LEU A 27 5.60 36.35 7.04
N VAL A 28 5.14 36.64 8.26
CA VAL A 28 5.43 35.77 9.41
C VAL A 28 4.73 34.42 9.26
N ASP A 29 3.52 34.38 8.73
CA ASP A 29 2.82 33.13 8.41
C ASP A 29 3.57 32.30 7.36
N ILE A 30 4.17 32.93 6.34
CA ILE A 30 5.04 32.24 5.37
C ILE A 30 6.25 31.61 6.06
N ILE A 31 6.91 32.34 6.97
CA ILE A 31 8.06 31.83 7.74
C ILE A 31 7.63 30.66 8.62
N ASN A 32 6.53 30.81 9.34
CA ASN A 32 6.00 29.83 10.27
C ASN A 32 5.60 28.53 9.52
N ASN A 33 4.85 28.66 8.43
CA ASN A 33 4.43 27.55 7.58
C ASN A 33 5.61 26.89 6.86
N GLY A 34 6.61 27.66 6.43
CA GLY A 34 7.88 27.15 5.90
C GLY A 34 8.64 26.32 6.92
N GLY A 35 8.75 26.82 8.16
CA GLY A 35 9.38 26.14 9.28
C GLY A 35 8.71 24.81 9.63
N LYS A 36 7.38 24.81 9.78
CA LYS A 36 6.60 23.56 10.01
C LYS A 36 6.87 22.54 8.93
N ARG A 37 6.73 22.94 7.67
CA ARG A 37 6.90 22.05 6.51
C ARG A 37 8.30 21.47 6.43
N LEU A 38 9.34 22.27 6.68
CA LEU A 38 10.71 21.76 6.66
C LEU A 38 10.99 20.82 7.83
N ASN A 39 10.41 21.08 9.02
CA ASN A 39 10.57 20.21 10.17
C ASN A 39 9.93 18.83 9.93
N THR A 40 8.71 18.82 9.36
CA THR A 40 8.06 17.58 8.92
C THR A 40 8.90 16.81 7.90
N LEU A 41 9.45 17.48 6.88
CA LEU A 41 10.31 16.82 5.88
C LEU A 41 11.58 16.22 6.49
N ILE A 42 12.20 16.88 7.47
CA ILE A 42 13.38 16.36 8.16
C ILE A 42 13.00 15.12 9.00
N GLU A 43 11.89 15.18 9.72
CA GLU A 43 11.37 14.04 10.50
C GLU A 43 11.09 12.84 9.59
N ASP A 44 10.39 13.07 8.46
CA ASP A 44 10.10 12.04 7.45
C ASP A 44 11.40 11.44 6.87
N LEU A 45 12.38 12.27 6.53
CA LEU A 45 13.67 11.81 5.98
C LEU A 45 14.47 10.98 6.99
N ILE A 46 14.46 11.38 8.27
CA ILE A 46 15.10 10.63 9.35
C ILE A 46 14.42 9.27 9.52
N ASP A 47 13.09 9.23 9.45
CA ASP A 47 12.33 7.99 9.57
C ASP A 47 12.61 7.05 8.38
N VAL A 48 12.65 7.57 7.14
CA VAL A 48 13.04 6.79 5.95
C VAL A 48 14.46 6.25 6.08
N SER A 49 15.42 7.08 6.49
CA SER A 49 16.82 6.66 6.67
C SER A 49 16.96 5.56 7.74
N LYS A 50 16.19 5.65 8.83
CA LYS A 50 16.14 4.61 9.87
C LYS A 50 15.49 3.32 9.37
N MET A 51 14.47 3.40 8.51
CA MET A 51 13.83 2.25 7.88
C MET A 51 14.80 1.53 6.92
N GLU A 52 15.46 2.27 6.02
CA GLU A 52 16.40 1.70 5.04
C GLU A 52 17.63 1.07 5.68
N SER A 53 18.10 1.64 6.79
CA SER A 53 19.24 1.10 7.56
C SER A 53 18.86 -0.06 8.50
N GLY A 54 17.58 -0.43 8.59
CA GLY A 54 17.09 -1.48 9.49
C GLY A 54 17.21 -1.15 10.98
N LYS A 55 17.50 0.11 11.33
CA LYS A 55 17.67 0.60 12.71
C LYS A 55 16.38 1.10 13.35
N LEU A 56 15.26 1.04 12.62
CA LEU A 56 13.96 1.40 13.16
C LEU A 56 13.45 0.30 14.10
N GLU A 57 13.64 0.50 15.40
CA GLU A 57 13.05 -0.34 16.43
C GLU A 57 11.63 0.13 16.76
N LEU A 58 10.65 -0.76 16.58
CA LEU A 58 9.25 -0.48 16.92
C LEU A 58 8.98 -0.90 18.36
N LYS A 59 8.45 0.03 19.17
CA LYS A 59 8.03 -0.22 20.56
C LYS A 59 6.60 -0.74 20.58
N LYS A 60 6.41 -1.97 20.10
CA LYS A 60 5.07 -2.58 19.98
C LYS A 60 4.45 -2.85 21.34
N GLN A 61 3.22 -2.41 21.51
CA GLN A 61 2.38 -2.63 22.69
C GLN A 61 0.95 -2.96 22.23
N LYS A 62 0.20 -3.65 23.08
CA LYS A 62 -1.20 -3.98 22.81
C LYS A 62 -2.04 -2.73 23.05
N GLU A 63 -2.52 -2.12 21.97
CA GLU A 63 -3.23 -0.83 22.00
C GLU A 63 -4.61 -0.95 21.36
N ASN A 64 -5.57 -0.13 21.81
CA ASN A 64 -6.89 -0.02 21.19
C ASN A 64 -6.85 0.95 20.00
N ILE A 65 -6.94 0.44 18.78
CA ILE A 65 -6.86 1.26 17.57
C ILE A 65 -8.05 2.22 17.43
N VAL A 66 -9.22 1.85 17.95
CA VAL A 66 -10.43 2.70 17.91
C VAL A 66 -10.21 3.94 18.74
N GLU A 67 -9.61 3.79 19.92
CA GLU A 67 -9.30 4.89 20.82
C GLU A 67 -8.24 5.83 20.22
N ILE A 68 -7.19 5.26 19.62
CA ILE A 68 -6.16 6.04 18.92
C ILE A 68 -6.78 6.88 17.80
N ILE A 69 -7.63 6.28 16.96
CA ILE A 69 -8.31 7.00 15.86
C ILE A 69 -9.18 8.14 16.39
N LYS A 70 -9.94 7.89 17.47
CA LYS A 70 -10.79 8.92 18.10
C LYS A 70 -9.96 10.09 18.62
N ASN A 71 -8.82 9.81 19.26
CA ASN A 71 -7.92 10.85 19.77
C ASN A 71 -7.34 11.70 18.62
N CYS A 72 -6.78 11.04 17.60
CA CYS A 72 -6.27 11.74 16.42
C CYS A 72 -7.32 12.62 15.73
N LEU A 73 -8.57 12.14 15.65
CA LEU A 73 -9.65 12.92 15.05
C LEU A 73 -10.06 14.11 15.91
N ASN A 74 -10.11 13.93 17.24
CA ASN A 74 -10.41 15.02 18.17
C ASN A 74 -9.44 16.20 17.98
N ASP A 75 -8.16 15.90 17.76
CA ASP A 75 -7.13 16.91 17.47
C ASP A 75 -7.37 17.67 16.15
N MET A 76 -8.12 17.08 15.21
CA MET A 76 -8.40 17.66 13.88
C MET A 76 -9.83 18.20 13.72
N LEU A 77 -10.66 18.19 14.78
CA LEU A 77 -12.05 18.67 14.71
C LEU A 77 -12.17 20.11 14.21
N PHE A 78 -11.20 20.96 14.52
CA PHE A 78 -11.16 22.34 14.00
C PHE A 78 -11.11 22.38 12.48
N LEU A 79 -10.23 21.58 11.85
CA LEU A 79 -10.06 21.55 10.39
C LEU A 79 -11.28 20.96 9.68
N VAL A 80 -11.95 19.98 10.30
CA VAL A 80 -13.21 19.42 9.80
C VAL A 80 -14.30 20.50 9.80
N LYS A 81 -14.42 21.28 10.90
CA LYS A 81 -15.39 22.37 11.03
C LYS A 81 -15.12 23.51 10.06
N GLU A 82 -13.86 23.91 9.89
CA GLU A 82 -13.44 24.97 8.96
C GLU A 82 -13.89 24.66 7.52
N ARG A 83 -13.93 23.37 7.15
CA ARG A 83 -14.38 22.90 5.83
C ARG A 83 -15.85 22.45 5.78
N ASP A 84 -16.61 22.63 6.85
CA ASP A 84 -18.01 22.23 6.97
C ASP A 84 -18.23 20.74 6.63
N LEU A 85 -17.29 19.87 7.04
CA LEU A 85 -17.36 18.43 6.71
C LEU A 85 -18.27 17.68 7.67
N SER A 86 -19.08 16.77 7.12
CA SER A 86 -19.84 15.80 7.91
C SER A 86 -18.95 14.61 8.29
N LEU A 87 -19.09 14.12 9.51
CA LEU A 87 -18.32 12.98 10.02
C LEU A 87 -19.23 11.74 10.14
N SER A 88 -18.76 10.60 9.63
CA SER A 88 -19.43 9.31 9.76
C SER A 88 -18.46 8.25 10.29
N PHE A 89 -18.89 7.46 11.27
CA PHE A 89 -18.08 6.43 11.91
C PHE A 89 -18.82 5.10 12.00
N ASP A 90 -18.13 4.02 11.68
CA ASP A 90 -18.58 2.65 11.94
C ASP A 90 -17.52 1.92 12.76
N PHE A 91 -17.60 2.08 14.09
CA PHE A 91 -16.76 1.38 15.06
C PHE A 91 -17.65 0.45 15.91
N GLN A 92 -17.83 -0.79 15.45
CA GLN A 92 -18.77 -1.73 16.09
C GLN A 92 -18.22 -2.39 17.36
N ARG A 93 -16.90 -2.34 17.57
CA ARG A 93 -16.21 -2.94 18.71
C ARG A 93 -14.83 -2.31 18.89
N ASP A 94 -14.30 -2.39 20.11
CA ASP A 94 -12.88 -2.12 20.35
C ASP A 94 -12.01 -3.19 19.67
N ILE A 95 -10.90 -2.73 19.09
CA ILE A 95 -9.97 -3.59 18.35
C ILE A 95 -8.58 -3.38 18.93
N TYR A 96 -8.03 -4.43 19.54
CA TYR A 96 -6.71 -4.41 20.14
C TYR A 96 -5.67 -5.03 19.20
N ILE A 97 -4.62 -4.29 18.89
CA ILE A 97 -3.53 -4.72 18.00
C ILE A 97 -2.17 -4.43 18.63
N GLU A 98 -1.15 -5.21 18.25
CA GLU A 98 0.23 -4.96 18.65
C GLU A 98 0.90 -3.95 17.71
N VAL A 99 1.01 -2.71 18.16
CA VAL A 99 1.53 -1.59 17.37
C VAL A 99 2.41 -0.68 18.21
N ASP A 100 3.29 0.06 17.56
CA ASP A 100 3.94 1.20 18.19
C ASP A 100 2.95 2.37 18.17
N LYS A 101 2.48 2.78 19.35
CA LYS A 101 1.45 3.80 19.51
C LYS A 101 1.81 5.12 18.83
N ILE A 102 3.03 5.60 19.02
CA ILE A 102 3.47 6.89 18.48
C ILE A 102 3.51 6.82 16.95
N ARG A 103 4.01 5.71 16.39
CA ARG A 103 4.11 5.56 14.94
C ARG A 103 2.76 5.38 14.28
N ILE A 104 1.83 4.64 14.89
CA ILE A 104 0.50 4.46 14.31
C ILE A 104 -0.33 5.75 14.40
N GLU A 105 -0.19 6.54 15.47
CA GLU A 105 -0.77 7.88 15.58
C GLU A 105 -0.30 8.78 14.42
N GLN A 106 1.00 8.80 14.12
CA GLN A 106 1.54 9.56 12.99
C GLN A 106 0.89 9.16 11.66
N VAL A 107 0.76 7.85 11.41
CA VAL A 107 0.11 7.34 10.18
C VAL A 107 -1.36 7.77 10.11
N ILE A 108 -2.11 7.61 11.20
CA ILE A 108 -3.53 7.97 11.26
C ILE A 108 -3.72 9.48 11.06
N MET A 109 -2.92 10.30 11.73
CA MET A 109 -2.94 11.76 11.58
C MET A 109 -2.69 12.17 10.13
N ASN A 110 -1.70 11.56 9.46
CA ASN A 110 -1.41 11.84 8.06
C ASN A 110 -2.57 11.46 7.14
N LEU A 111 -3.20 10.30 7.36
CA LEU A 111 -4.35 9.86 6.57
C LEU A 111 -5.57 10.77 6.77
N ILE A 112 -5.91 11.13 8.00
CA ILE A 112 -7.02 12.05 8.31
C ILE A 112 -6.76 13.43 7.71
N SER A 113 -5.55 13.97 7.88
CA SER A 113 -5.17 15.27 7.30
C SER A 113 -5.36 15.30 5.78
N ASN A 114 -4.89 14.24 5.09
CA ASN A 114 -5.05 14.11 3.65
C ASN A 114 -6.51 13.95 3.24
N ALA A 115 -7.31 13.21 4.00
CA ALA A 115 -8.72 13.05 3.73
C ALA A 115 -9.49 14.37 3.88
N ILE A 116 -9.20 15.17 4.91
CA ILE A 116 -9.79 16.52 5.09
C ILE A 116 -9.42 17.44 3.93
N LYS A 117 -8.15 17.45 3.51
CA LYS A 117 -7.66 18.30 2.40
C LYS A 117 -8.27 17.93 1.05
N ASN A 118 -8.45 16.64 0.79
CA ASN A 118 -8.95 16.13 -0.49
C ASN A 118 -10.48 15.98 -0.55
N THR A 119 -11.18 16.14 0.57
CA THR A 119 -12.65 16.17 0.58
C THR A 119 -13.15 17.58 0.27
N PRO A 120 -14.07 17.75 -0.70
CA PRO A 120 -14.69 19.05 -0.98
C PRO A 120 -15.42 19.62 0.25
N PRO A 121 -15.53 20.95 0.38
CA PRO A 121 -16.33 21.56 1.44
C PRO A 121 -17.77 21.02 1.43
N LYS A 122 -18.37 20.82 2.60
CA LYS A 122 -19.70 20.16 2.77
C LYS A 122 -19.74 18.67 2.40
N GLY A 123 -18.58 18.06 2.10
CA GLY A 123 -18.47 16.62 1.89
C GLY A 123 -18.53 15.83 3.19
N THR A 124 -18.51 14.50 3.07
CA THR A 124 -18.54 13.58 4.20
C THR A 124 -17.22 12.84 4.33
N LEU A 125 -16.58 12.97 5.49
CA LEU A 125 -15.45 12.13 5.89
C LEU A 125 -15.98 10.90 6.63
N SER A 126 -15.75 9.72 6.07
CA SER A 126 -16.18 8.45 6.68
C SER A 126 -14.96 7.65 7.12
N ILE A 127 -14.90 7.27 8.40
CA ILE A 127 -13.87 6.38 8.93
C ILE A 127 -14.53 5.05 9.29
N ASN A 128 -14.07 3.99 8.63
CA ASN A 128 -14.59 2.65 8.85
C ASN A 128 -13.43 1.72 9.15
N LEU A 129 -13.51 0.99 10.26
CA LEU A 129 -12.63 -0.14 10.51
C LEU A 129 -13.30 -1.37 9.91
N LYS A 130 -13.03 -1.58 8.63
CA LYS A 130 -13.36 -2.82 7.94
C LYS A 130 -12.14 -3.70 7.94
N ASP A 131 -12.33 -5.02 8.04
CA ASP A 131 -11.26 -5.96 7.75
C ASP A 131 -10.69 -5.61 6.37
N ALA A 132 -9.38 -5.35 6.29
CA ALA A 132 -8.69 -4.88 5.07
C ALA A 132 -8.97 -5.77 3.82
N GLN A 133 -9.49 -6.97 4.05
CA GLN A 133 -9.96 -7.95 3.08
C GLN A 133 -11.06 -7.40 2.14
N ALA A 134 -11.90 -6.45 2.58
CA ALA A 134 -13.04 -5.98 1.78
C ALA A 134 -12.69 -4.92 0.72
N LEU A 135 -11.59 -4.16 0.88
CA LEU A 135 -11.27 -3.02 0.01
C LEU A 135 -10.26 -3.34 -1.10
N GLY A 136 -9.39 -4.34 -0.93
CA GLY A 136 -8.31 -4.63 -1.88
C GLY A 136 -8.59 -5.71 -2.93
N LYS A 137 -9.71 -6.44 -2.85
CA LYS A 137 -9.83 -7.80 -3.43
C LYS A 137 -8.68 -8.74 -3.00
N ILE A 138 -7.98 -8.38 -1.93
CA ILE A 138 -6.86 -9.12 -1.37
C ILE A 138 -7.43 -10.07 -0.32
N GLY A 139 -7.31 -11.37 -0.56
CA GLY A 139 -7.61 -12.41 0.41
C GLY A 139 -6.50 -12.55 1.43
N TYR A 140 -6.86 -12.78 2.69
CA TYR A 140 -5.95 -13.13 3.77
C TYR A 140 -6.10 -14.61 4.12
N TRP A 141 -4.97 -15.25 4.45
CA TRP A 141 -4.94 -16.63 4.89
C TRP A 141 -3.89 -16.84 6.00
N GLU A 142 -4.12 -17.87 6.81
CA GLU A 142 -3.16 -18.35 7.81
C GLU A 142 -2.99 -19.85 7.69
N PHE A 143 -1.81 -20.34 8.06
CA PHE A 143 -1.53 -21.75 8.23
C PHE A 143 -0.87 -21.97 9.58
N ASP A 144 -1.59 -22.64 10.47
CA ASP A 144 -1.09 -23.14 11.74
C ASP A 144 -0.33 -24.45 11.49
N ILE A 145 0.99 -24.41 11.70
CA ILE A 145 1.89 -25.52 11.38
C ILE A 145 1.67 -26.68 12.36
N ASP A 146 1.47 -26.37 13.63
CA ASP A 146 1.38 -27.37 14.70
C ASP A 146 0.05 -28.13 14.60
N ASN A 147 -1.04 -27.42 14.28
CA ASN A 147 -2.38 -28.00 14.14
C ASN A 147 -2.73 -28.41 12.70
N GLN A 148 -1.83 -28.18 11.74
CA GLN A 148 -2.07 -28.38 10.30
C GLN A 148 -3.37 -27.73 9.80
N LYS A 149 -3.71 -26.56 10.37
CA LYS A 149 -5.00 -25.91 10.13
C LYS A 149 -4.84 -24.66 9.27
N ILE A 150 -5.58 -24.64 8.16
CA ILE A 150 -5.66 -23.47 7.29
C ILE A 150 -6.83 -22.59 7.74
N PHE A 151 -6.62 -21.28 7.73
CA PHE A 151 -7.66 -20.28 7.85
C PHE A 151 -7.72 -19.46 6.57
N TRP A 152 -8.92 -19.29 6.03
CA TRP A 152 -9.19 -18.45 4.87
C TRP A 152 -10.17 -17.35 5.25
N SER A 153 -9.89 -16.15 4.80
CA SER A 153 -10.89 -15.07 4.81
C SER A 153 -11.99 -15.29 3.78
N ASP A 154 -13.13 -14.63 3.97
CA ASP A 154 -14.25 -14.59 3.02
C ASP A 154 -13.80 -14.24 1.60
N GLN A 155 -12.80 -13.37 1.47
CA GLN A 155 -12.28 -12.97 0.16
C GLN A 155 -11.50 -14.11 -0.52
N VAL A 156 -10.77 -14.95 0.23
CA VAL A 156 -10.13 -16.15 -0.31
C VAL A 156 -11.18 -17.16 -0.77
N PHE A 157 -12.24 -17.38 0.01
CA PHE A 157 -13.37 -18.22 -0.41
C PHE A 157 -13.99 -17.75 -1.73
N LYS A 158 -14.26 -16.44 -1.84
CA LYS A 158 -14.80 -15.83 -3.07
C LYS A 158 -13.86 -15.95 -4.27
N LEU A 159 -12.56 -15.84 -4.04
CA LEU A 159 -11.50 -15.91 -5.06
C LEU A 159 -11.34 -17.35 -5.58
N TYR A 160 -11.29 -18.33 -4.69
CA TYR A 160 -11.22 -19.76 -5.05
C TYR A 160 -12.57 -20.38 -5.42
N LYS A 161 -13.66 -19.61 -5.35
CA LYS A 161 -15.05 -20.08 -5.61
C LYS A 161 -15.41 -21.33 -4.78
N ARG A 162 -14.89 -21.40 -3.55
CA ARG A 162 -15.20 -22.46 -2.59
C ARG A 162 -16.40 -22.04 -1.74
N ASP A 163 -17.30 -22.99 -1.48
CA ASP A 163 -18.42 -22.79 -0.57
C ASP A 163 -17.89 -22.63 0.88
N PRO A 164 -18.18 -21.50 1.56
CA PRO A 164 -17.76 -21.28 2.94
C PRO A 164 -18.29 -22.33 3.93
N SER A 165 -19.40 -23.01 3.62
CA SER A 165 -19.96 -24.06 4.48
C SER A 165 -19.07 -25.30 4.58
N LEU A 166 -18.19 -25.53 3.60
CA LEU A 166 -17.18 -26.59 3.61
C LEU A 166 -15.97 -26.25 4.48
N GLY A 167 -15.89 -25.02 5.00
CA GLY A 167 -14.72 -24.53 5.72
C GLY A 167 -13.48 -24.37 4.83
N ALA A 168 -12.38 -23.93 5.45
CA ALA A 168 -11.08 -23.84 4.76
C ALA A 168 -10.61 -25.24 4.34
N PRO A 169 -9.91 -25.38 3.21
CA PRO A 169 -9.44 -26.68 2.75
C PRO A 169 -8.38 -27.26 3.71
N THR A 170 -8.18 -28.58 3.67
CA THR A 170 -6.97 -29.19 4.21
C THR A 170 -5.77 -28.90 3.29
N PRO A 171 -4.52 -29.06 3.73
CA PRO A 171 -3.36 -28.95 2.85
C PRO A 171 -3.44 -29.85 1.61
N GLU A 172 -4.03 -31.05 1.73
CA GLU A 172 -4.25 -31.97 0.62
C GLU A 172 -5.32 -31.44 -0.34
N GLU A 173 -6.45 -30.98 0.17
CA GLU A 173 -7.52 -30.37 -0.64
C GLU A 173 -7.02 -29.13 -1.37
N GLU A 174 -6.17 -28.31 -0.74
CA GLU A 174 -5.62 -27.11 -1.35
C GLU A 174 -4.79 -27.44 -2.59
N THR A 175 -4.06 -28.57 -2.61
CA THR A 175 -3.23 -28.96 -3.76
C THR A 175 -4.03 -29.22 -5.02
N THR A 176 -5.34 -29.49 -4.91
CA THR A 176 -6.22 -29.71 -6.07
C THR A 176 -6.44 -28.45 -6.91
N TYR A 177 -6.25 -27.27 -6.32
CA TYR A 177 -6.33 -25.99 -7.04
C TYR A 177 -5.07 -25.70 -7.88
N TYR A 178 -4.01 -26.50 -7.79
CA TYR A 178 -2.72 -26.21 -8.42
C TYR A 178 -2.31 -27.32 -9.39
N SER A 179 -1.53 -26.96 -10.41
CA SER A 179 -0.86 -27.96 -11.24
C SER A 179 0.15 -28.78 -10.39
N PRO A 180 0.52 -30.02 -10.79
CA PRO A 180 1.49 -30.83 -10.03
C PRO A 180 2.83 -30.12 -9.81
N MET A 181 3.26 -29.33 -10.80
CA MET A 181 4.49 -28.53 -10.73
C MET A 181 4.35 -27.38 -9.72
N GLU A 182 3.23 -26.66 -9.73
CA GLU A 182 3.00 -25.56 -8.79
C GLU A 182 2.78 -26.06 -7.36
N ALA A 183 2.07 -27.16 -7.16
CA ALA A 183 1.93 -27.78 -5.86
C ALA A 183 3.30 -28.16 -5.27
N LYS A 184 4.22 -28.69 -6.10
CA LYS A 184 5.60 -28.98 -5.69
C LYS A 184 6.35 -27.69 -5.30
N ARG A 185 6.20 -26.63 -6.09
CA ARG A 185 6.85 -25.34 -5.85
C ARG A 185 6.34 -24.67 -4.58
N LEU A 186 5.03 -24.70 -4.34
CA LEU A 186 4.40 -24.16 -3.12
C LEU A 186 4.91 -24.89 -1.87
N ARG A 187 4.97 -26.23 -1.90
CA ARG A 187 5.55 -27.03 -0.80
C ARG A 187 6.99 -26.63 -0.49
N GLU A 188 7.80 -26.38 -1.51
CA GLU A 188 9.18 -25.93 -1.31
C GLU A 188 9.24 -24.52 -0.71
N TYR A 189 8.39 -23.58 -1.13
CA TYR A 189 8.32 -22.26 -0.50
C TYR A 189 7.87 -22.33 0.95
N VAL A 190 6.86 -23.14 1.27
CA VAL A 190 6.41 -23.38 2.65
C VAL A 190 7.57 -23.94 3.48
N ARG A 191 8.23 -25.00 3.01
CA ARG A 191 9.38 -25.63 3.70
C ARG A 191 10.49 -24.63 3.98
N ARG A 192 10.91 -23.86 2.97
CA ARG A 192 11.96 -22.84 3.11
C ARG A 192 11.55 -21.70 4.05
N THR A 193 10.27 -21.33 4.04
CA THR A 193 9.75 -20.32 4.97
C THR A 193 9.76 -20.84 6.40
N ILE A 194 9.52 -22.12 6.63
CA ILE A 194 9.58 -22.71 7.97
C ILE A 194 11.03 -22.83 8.44
N GLU A 195 11.92 -23.35 7.59
CA GLU A 195 13.33 -23.63 7.97
C GLU A 195 14.17 -22.36 8.10
N TYR A 196 14.09 -21.45 7.13
CA TYR A 196 14.93 -20.25 7.10
C TYR A 196 14.19 -19.02 7.62
N GLY A 197 12.86 -19.08 7.72
CA GLY A 197 12.02 -17.97 8.15
C GLY A 197 12.19 -16.69 7.32
N LYS A 198 12.43 -16.88 6.02
CA LYS A 198 12.38 -15.84 5.00
C LYS A 198 11.04 -15.97 4.27
N GLY A 199 10.26 -14.88 4.24
CA GLY A 199 9.02 -14.84 3.49
C GLY A 199 9.24 -14.82 1.98
N PHE A 200 8.19 -15.14 1.23
CA PHE A 200 8.19 -15.12 -0.23
C PHE A 200 7.05 -14.28 -0.77
N GLU A 201 7.25 -13.78 -1.98
CA GLU A 201 6.23 -13.21 -2.84
C GLU A 201 6.36 -13.88 -4.20
N TYR A 202 5.28 -14.43 -4.73
CA TYR A 202 5.33 -15.09 -6.03
C TYR A 202 3.96 -15.14 -6.70
N ASP A 203 4.02 -15.13 -8.03
CA ASP A 203 2.86 -15.31 -8.89
C ASP A 203 2.69 -16.78 -9.26
N PHE A 204 1.44 -17.23 -9.34
CA PHE A 204 1.05 -18.59 -9.72
C PHE A 204 -0.34 -18.61 -10.35
N GLU A 205 -0.65 -19.72 -11.00
CA GLU A 205 -1.96 -20.01 -11.54
C GLU A 205 -2.74 -20.93 -10.60
N ALA A 206 -4.03 -20.65 -10.42
CA ALA A 206 -4.93 -21.51 -9.68
C ALA A 206 -6.08 -21.96 -10.58
N ASN A 207 -6.37 -23.25 -10.57
CA ASN A 207 -7.48 -23.90 -11.26
C ASN A 207 -8.71 -23.87 -10.36
N LEU A 208 -9.72 -23.12 -10.76
CA LEU A 208 -10.97 -23.03 -10.01
C LEU A 208 -11.87 -24.25 -10.28
N PRO A 209 -12.78 -24.61 -9.34
CA PRO A 209 -13.69 -25.75 -9.50
C PRO A 209 -14.60 -25.68 -10.73
N ASN A 210 -14.85 -24.48 -11.25
CA ASN A 210 -15.64 -24.26 -12.46
C ASN A 210 -14.84 -24.45 -13.77
N GLY A 211 -13.58 -24.91 -13.69
CA GLY A 211 -12.70 -25.14 -14.84
C GLY A 211 -11.97 -23.90 -15.35
N ARG A 212 -12.12 -22.74 -14.70
CA ARG A 212 -11.41 -21.50 -15.07
C ARG A 212 -10.08 -21.40 -14.33
N ALA A 213 -9.02 -21.02 -15.03
CA ALA A 213 -7.76 -20.62 -14.42
C ALA A 213 -7.77 -19.13 -14.05
N ILE A 214 -7.20 -18.80 -12.89
CA ILE A 214 -6.96 -17.41 -12.46
C ILE A 214 -5.49 -17.21 -12.09
N GLN A 215 -4.99 -16.02 -12.37
CA GLN A 215 -3.62 -15.63 -12.06
C GLN A 215 -3.60 -14.91 -10.71
N LEU A 216 -2.81 -15.43 -9.78
CA LEU A 216 -2.74 -14.96 -8.41
C LEU A 216 -1.32 -14.52 -8.06
N THR A 217 -1.21 -13.51 -7.21
CA THR A 217 0.03 -13.20 -6.49
C THR A 217 -0.18 -13.48 -5.01
N ALA A 218 0.76 -14.23 -4.40
CA ALA A 218 0.72 -14.52 -2.97
C ALA A 218 1.93 -13.94 -2.26
N LEU A 219 1.64 -13.36 -1.09
CA LEU A 219 2.62 -12.99 -0.09
C LEU A 219 2.57 -14.01 1.04
N MET A 220 3.72 -14.52 1.47
CA MET A 220 3.84 -15.41 2.62
C MET A 220 4.87 -14.87 3.59
N ARG A 221 4.54 -14.82 4.87
CA ARG A 221 5.42 -14.38 5.96
C ARG A 221 5.35 -15.35 7.14
N PRO A 222 6.50 -15.71 7.74
CA PRO A 222 6.54 -16.54 8.94
C PRO A 222 6.22 -15.72 10.19
N ILE A 223 5.52 -16.34 11.13
CA ILE A 223 5.34 -15.86 12.50
C ILE A 223 6.13 -16.78 13.43
N ARG A 224 6.96 -16.16 14.26
CA ARG A 224 7.92 -16.83 15.13
C ARG A 224 7.55 -16.71 16.60
N GLU A 225 7.84 -17.75 17.37
CA GLU A 225 7.84 -17.70 18.83
C GLU A 225 9.09 -16.98 19.35
N LYS A 226 9.13 -16.68 20.66
CA LYS A 226 10.31 -16.13 21.34
C LYS A 226 11.56 -17.01 21.20
N SER A 227 11.38 -18.31 21.00
CA SER A 227 12.46 -19.29 20.74
C SER A 227 13.08 -19.17 19.35
N GLY A 228 12.48 -18.38 18.44
CA GLY A 228 12.88 -18.27 17.04
C GLY A 228 12.23 -19.31 16.11
N ARG A 229 11.53 -20.30 16.67
CA ARG A 229 10.75 -21.33 15.95
C ARG A 229 9.59 -20.69 15.18
N VAL A 230 9.42 -21.04 13.91
CA VAL A 230 8.24 -20.65 13.11
C VAL A 230 7.09 -21.59 13.46
N PHE A 231 5.97 -21.07 13.95
CA PHE A 231 4.79 -21.87 14.34
C PHE A 231 3.55 -21.58 13.50
N LYS A 232 3.53 -20.43 12.82
CA LYS A 232 2.42 -20.03 11.96
C LYS A 232 2.95 -19.34 10.71
N LEU A 233 2.30 -19.55 9.57
CA LEU A 233 2.48 -18.76 8.36
C LEU A 233 1.26 -17.90 8.14
N ILE A 234 1.47 -16.65 7.72
CA ILE A 234 0.39 -15.75 7.33
C ILE A 234 0.67 -15.20 5.95
N GLY A 235 -0.38 -14.82 5.24
CA GLY A 235 -0.20 -14.31 3.91
C GLY A 235 -1.40 -13.60 3.32
N THR A 236 -1.16 -13.04 2.15
CA THR A 236 -2.19 -12.45 1.31
C THR A 236 -2.19 -13.10 -0.05
N VAL A 237 -3.33 -13.11 -0.72
CA VAL A 237 -3.49 -13.56 -2.10
C VAL A 237 -4.34 -12.55 -2.85
N GLN A 238 -3.93 -12.19 -4.06
CA GLN A 238 -4.65 -11.21 -4.88
C GLN A 238 -4.78 -11.71 -6.31
N ASP A 239 -5.96 -11.50 -6.90
CA ASP A 239 -6.21 -11.75 -8.33
C ASP A 239 -5.55 -10.68 -9.19
N ILE A 240 -4.60 -11.10 -10.01
CA ILE A 240 -3.84 -10.27 -10.94
C ILE A 240 -4.19 -10.57 -12.41
N THR A 241 -5.25 -11.36 -12.67
CA THR A 241 -5.66 -11.77 -14.02
C THR A 241 -5.94 -10.57 -14.92
N ALA A 242 -6.68 -9.58 -14.41
CA ALA A 242 -6.98 -8.37 -15.18
C ALA A 242 -5.72 -7.56 -15.50
N ARG A 243 -4.78 -7.49 -14.56
CA ARG A 243 -3.50 -6.78 -14.74
C ARG A 243 -2.64 -7.48 -15.79
N LYS A 244 -2.44 -8.79 -15.67
CA LYS A 244 -1.65 -9.58 -16.64
C LYS A 244 -2.25 -9.52 -18.04
N LYS A 245 -3.59 -9.54 -18.16
CA LYS A 245 -4.25 -9.39 -19.46
C LYS A 245 -4.00 -8.01 -20.09
N ALA A 246 -4.10 -6.93 -19.32
CA ALA A 246 -3.81 -5.59 -19.81
C ALA A 246 -2.34 -5.42 -20.20
N GLU A 247 -1.41 -5.98 -19.42
CA GLU A 247 0.02 -6.00 -19.75
C GLU A 247 0.30 -6.77 -21.05
N GLU A 248 -0.38 -7.88 -21.28
CA GLU A 248 -0.28 -8.66 -22.52
C GLU A 248 -0.86 -7.91 -23.72
N GLU A 249 -2.05 -7.32 -23.61
CA GLU A 249 -2.67 -6.52 -24.67
C GLU A 249 -1.77 -5.35 -25.08
N ILE A 250 -1.15 -4.66 -24.11
CA ILE A 250 -0.17 -3.60 -24.38
C ILE A 250 1.08 -4.16 -25.08
N ARG A 251 1.56 -5.33 -24.66
CA ARG A 251 2.73 -5.99 -25.25
C ARG A 251 2.48 -6.39 -26.71
N GLU A 252 1.32 -6.97 -27.00
CA GLU A 252 0.91 -7.35 -28.35
C GLU A 252 0.72 -6.12 -29.23
N ALA A 253 0.06 -5.07 -28.74
CA ALA A 253 -0.09 -3.81 -29.46
C ALA A 253 1.27 -3.17 -29.80
N LYS A 254 2.22 -3.15 -28.85
CA LYS A 254 3.59 -2.66 -29.09
C LYS A 254 4.33 -3.48 -30.15
N LYS A 255 4.25 -4.82 -30.08
CA LYS A 255 4.87 -5.71 -31.08
C LYS A 255 4.27 -5.49 -32.46
N PHE A 256 2.94 -5.38 -32.55
CA PHE A 256 2.24 -5.13 -33.80
C PHE A 256 2.67 -3.80 -34.44
N LEU A 257 2.69 -2.72 -33.66
CA LEU A 257 3.15 -1.40 -34.13
C LEU A 257 4.63 -1.43 -34.55
N SER A 258 5.50 -2.09 -33.77
CA SER A 258 6.92 -2.22 -34.12
C SER A 258 7.12 -3.01 -35.41
N ASN A 259 6.36 -4.08 -35.62
CA ASN A 259 6.43 -4.87 -36.85
C ASN A 259 5.96 -4.07 -38.07
N ILE A 260 4.87 -3.31 -37.93
CA ILE A 260 4.42 -2.38 -38.99
C ILE A 260 5.51 -1.36 -39.28
N PHE A 261 5.97 -0.63 -38.27
CA PHE A 261 7.00 0.41 -38.40
C PHE A 261 8.26 -0.09 -39.12
N ASN A 262 8.72 -1.31 -38.77
CA ASN A 262 9.92 -1.92 -39.35
C ASN A 262 9.72 -2.54 -40.75
N SER A 263 8.48 -2.88 -41.12
CA SER A 263 8.15 -3.53 -42.42
C SER A 263 7.74 -2.55 -43.52
N ILE A 264 7.38 -1.31 -43.16
CA ILE A 264 7.03 -0.27 -44.13
C ILE A 264 8.26 0.06 -44.98
N GLN A 265 8.06 0.11 -46.31
CA GLN A 265 9.12 0.42 -47.27
C GLN A 265 9.37 1.93 -47.43
N ASP A 266 8.50 2.78 -46.91
CA ASP A 266 8.69 4.22 -46.84
C ASP A 266 9.60 4.59 -45.66
N GLY A 267 10.37 5.67 -45.79
CA GLY A 267 11.17 6.21 -44.70
C GLY A 267 10.28 6.90 -43.66
N ILE A 268 10.27 6.42 -42.42
CA ILE A 268 9.50 7.01 -41.32
C ILE A 268 10.44 7.45 -40.20
N SER A 269 10.33 8.72 -39.80
CA SER A 269 10.95 9.28 -38.61
C SER A 269 9.89 9.77 -37.61
N ILE A 270 10.14 9.52 -36.34
CA ILE A 270 9.35 10.04 -35.22
C ILE A 270 10.18 11.13 -34.54
N ILE A 271 9.62 12.32 -34.41
CA ILE A 271 10.29 13.49 -33.82
C ILE A 271 9.52 14.02 -32.61
N ASP A 272 10.23 14.63 -31.66
CA ASP A 272 9.62 15.34 -30.53
C ASP A 272 9.15 16.75 -30.90
N SER A 273 8.55 17.47 -29.94
CA SER A 273 8.11 18.86 -30.14
C SER A 273 9.24 19.86 -30.39
N ASN A 274 10.50 19.45 -30.19
CA ASN A 274 11.70 20.24 -30.42
C ASN A 274 12.43 19.81 -31.70
N PHE A 275 11.79 19.00 -32.57
CA PHE A 275 12.34 18.47 -33.82
C PHE A 275 13.53 17.51 -33.65
N ASN A 276 13.77 16.96 -32.46
CA ASN A 276 14.76 15.91 -32.30
C ASN A 276 14.20 14.57 -32.78
N ILE A 277 15.03 13.77 -33.46
CA ILE A 277 14.66 12.41 -33.88
C ILE A 277 14.63 11.49 -32.66
N ILE A 278 13.45 10.95 -32.37
CA ILE A 278 13.21 9.96 -31.31
C ILE A 278 13.44 8.54 -31.83
N SER A 279 13.02 8.28 -33.08
CA SER A 279 13.12 6.95 -33.69
C SER A 279 13.05 7.04 -35.22
N ILE A 280 13.70 6.12 -35.91
CA ILE A 280 13.66 5.95 -37.37
C ILE A 280 13.44 4.48 -37.70
N ASN A 281 12.78 4.20 -38.82
CA ASN A 281 12.63 2.84 -39.29
C ASN A 281 13.88 2.37 -40.08
N PRO A 282 14.04 1.05 -40.32
CA PRO A 282 15.23 0.51 -40.99
C PRO A 282 15.47 1.04 -42.41
N VAL A 283 14.44 1.58 -43.08
CA VAL A 283 14.57 2.19 -44.41
C VAL A 283 15.33 3.51 -44.32
N ILE A 284 14.98 4.39 -43.38
CA ILE A 284 15.74 5.62 -43.13
C ILE A 284 17.17 5.29 -42.72
N GLU A 285 17.38 4.29 -41.87
CA GLU A 285 18.72 3.87 -41.47
C GLU A 285 19.60 3.51 -42.69
N LYS A 286 19.02 2.81 -43.69
CA LYS A 286 19.69 2.50 -44.97
C LYS A 286 19.94 3.71 -45.87
N TRP A 287 19.16 4.79 -45.76
CA TRP A 287 19.38 6.00 -46.55
C TRP A 287 20.55 6.83 -46.04
N TYR A 288 20.85 6.72 -44.75
CA TYR A 288 21.90 7.46 -44.07
C TYR A 288 23.18 6.62 -43.79
N SER A 289 23.19 5.34 -44.19
CA SER A 289 24.36 4.45 -44.21
C SER A 289 25.09 4.48 -45.55
#